data_AF-A0A4U0X5M7-F1
#
_entry.id   AF-A0A4U0X5M7-F1
#
_cell.length_a   1.000
_cell.length_b   1.000
_cell.length_c   1.000
_cell.angle_alpha   90.00
_cell.angle_beta   90.00
_cell.angle_gamma   90.00
#
_symmetry.space_group_name_H-M   'P 1'
#
loop_
_entity.id
_entity.type
_entity.pdbx_description
1 polymer ?
#
loop_
_entity_poly.entity_id
_entity_poly.type
_entity_poly.pdbx_seq_one_letter_code
_entity_poly.pdbx_strand_id
1 'polypeptide(L)' 'MALPASAYKDRQFLAVIGDEDSVTGLLLAGIGHVTAPPDSQKNFLIVDAKTENAAIEAAFD' A
#
# COMPACT_ATOMS: atom_id res chain seq x y z
N MET A 1 -18.60 -15.48 -0.69
CA MET A 1 -18.89 -15.73 0.74
C MET A 1 -18.12 -14.70 1.55
N ALA A 2 -18.78 -13.97 2.45
CA ALA A 2 -18.06 -13.08 3.37
C ALA A 2 -17.27 -13.93 4.38
N LEU A 3 -16.02 -13.55 4.66
CA LEU A 3 -15.18 -14.24 5.64
C LEU A 3 -15.69 -13.93 7.07
N PRO A 4 -15.41 -14.79 8.06
CA PRO A 4 -15.75 -14.50 9.46
C PRO A 4 -15.04 -13.23 9.93
N ALA A 5 -15.66 -12.47 10.85
CA ALA A 5 -15.12 -11.19 11.35
C ALA A 5 -13.67 -11.30 11.89
N SER A 6 -13.31 -12.46 12.45
CA SER A 6 -11.96 -12.77 12.92
C SER A 6 -10.90 -12.71 11.82
N ALA A 7 -11.26 -12.98 10.56
CA ALA A 7 -10.36 -12.94 9.41
C ALA A 7 -9.90 -11.52 9.03
N TYR A 8 -10.53 -10.49 9.59
CA TYR A 8 -10.18 -9.08 9.36
C TYR A 8 -9.43 -8.45 10.53
N LYS A 9 -9.26 -9.16 11.65
CA LYS A 9 -8.67 -8.62 12.88
C LYS A 9 -7.28 -8.01 12.65
N ASP A 10 -6.50 -8.61 11.75
CA ASP A 10 -5.12 -8.21 11.48
C ASP A 10 -4.99 -7.22 10.30
N ARG A 11 -6.11 -6.84 9.64
CA ARG A 11 -6.13 -5.87 8.53
C ARG A 11 -6.25 -4.44 9.04
N GLN A 12 -5.20 -3.96 9.72
CA GLN A 12 -5.22 -2.65 10.40
C GLN A 12 -4.57 -1.51 9.62
N PHE A 13 -3.87 -1.80 8.53
CA PHE A 13 -3.17 -0.79 7.73
C PHE A 13 -3.93 -0.44 6.45
N LEU A 14 -3.74 0.80 6.00
CA LEU A 14 -4.17 1.29 4.69
C LEU A 14 -2.97 1.27 3.74
N ALA A 15 -3.05 0.48 2.67
CA ALA A 15 -2.07 0.48 1.58
C ALA A 15 -2.51 1.43 0.46
N VAL A 16 -1.55 2.00 -0.26
CA VAL A 16 -1.82 3.04 -1.28
C VAL A 16 -1.10 2.72 -2.58
N ILE A 17 -1.82 2.76 -3.71
CA ILE A 17 -1.24 2.80 -5.05
C ILE A 17 -1.80 4.05 -5.72
N GLY A 18 -0.94 4.98 -6.12
CA GLY A 18 -1.38 6.26 -6.67
C GLY A 18 -0.25 7.07 -7.27
N ASP A 19 -0.58 8.20 -7.87
CA ASP A 19 0.39 9.16 -8.37
C ASP A 19 1.10 9.90 -7.22
N GLU A 20 2.13 10.68 -7.58
CA GLU A 20 2.97 11.40 -6.62
C GLU A 20 2.15 12.32 -5.70
N ASP A 21 1.19 13.04 -6.25
CA ASP A 21 0.38 14.01 -5.51
C ASP A 21 -0.54 13.32 -4.49
N SER A 22 -1.23 12.24 -4.91
CA SER A 22 -2.13 11.50 -4.02
C SER A 22 -1.38 10.79 -2.90
N VAL A 23 -0.26 10.12 -3.23
CA VAL A 23 0.57 9.43 -2.25
C VAL A 23 1.16 10.43 -1.26
N THR A 24 1.64 11.58 -1.72
CA THR A 24 2.18 12.63 -0.84
C THR A 24 1.13 13.13 0.16
N GLY A 25 -0.10 13.39 -0.30
CA GLY A 25 -1.19 13.79 0.58
C GLY A 25 -1.52 12.73 1.65
N LEU A 26 -1.53 11.45 1.27
CA LEU A 26 -1.81 10.33 2.18
C LEU A 26 -0.68 10.11 3.19
N LEU A 27 0.58 10.25 2.76
CA LEU A 27 1.74 10.21 3.66
C LEU A 27 1.66 11.34 4.70
N LEU A 28 1.31 12.56 4.30
CA LEU A 28 1.11 13.69 5.21
C LEU A 28 -0.06 13.48 6.19
N ALA A 29 -1.09 12.75 5.76
CA ALA A 29 -2.21 12.36 6.61
C ALA A 29 -1.87 11.21 7.59
N GLY A 30 -0.65 10.66 7.54
CA GLY A 30 -0.19 9.58 8.42
C GLY A 30 -0.39 8.16 7.86
N ILE A 31 -0.75 8.02 6.58
CA ILE A 31 -0.90 6.73 5.90
C ILE A 31 0.39 6.44 5.12
N GLY A 32 1.18 5.44 5.52
CA GLY A 32 2.47 5.15 4.90
C GLY A 32 3.40 4.30 5.76
N HIS A 33 2.89 3.17 6.25
CA HIS A 33 3.66 2.30 7.14
C HIS A 33 4.85 1.65 6.42
N VAL A 34 5.98 1.58 7.12
CA VAL A 34 7.17 0.83 6.72
C VAL A 34 7.43 -0.22 7.79
N THR A 35 7.54 -1.49 7.39
CA THR A 35 7.79 -2.58 8.34
C THR A 35 9.16 -2.41 8.99
N ALA A 36 9.29 -2.89 10.23
CA ALA A 36 10.58 -2.89 10.91
C ALA A 36 11.60 -3.77 10.17
N PRO A 37 12.91 -3.53 10.39
CA PRO A 37 13.95 -4.43 9.88
C PRO A 37 13.71 -5.90 10.27
N PRO A 38 14.08 -6.87 9.43
CA PRO A 38 14.93 -6.73 8.24
C PRO A 38 14.19 -6.36 6.94
N ASP A 39 12.88 -6.59 6.85
CA ASP A 39 12.15 -6.53 5.58
C ASP A 39 11.93 -5.11 5.03
N SER A 40 11.81 -4.09 5.89
CA SER A 40 11.71 -2.66 5.52
C SER A 40 10.74 -2.37 4.34
N GLN A 41 9.63 -3.11 4.29
CA GLN A 41 8.65 -3.04 3.20
C GLN A 41 7.71 -1.85 3.40
N LYS A 42 7.43 -1.13 2.32
CA LYS A 42 6.53 0.02 2.31
C LYS A 42 5.14 -0.43 1.90
N ASN A 43 4.10 0.13 2.51
CA ASN A 43 2.71 -0.12 2.13
C ASN A 43 2.16 0.88 1.10
N PHE A 44 3.04 1.55 0.34
CA PHE A 44 2.64 2.48 -0.70
C PHE A 44 3.50 2.33 -1.96
N LEU A 45 2.88 2.50 -3.12
CA LEU A 45 3.51 2.52 -4.44
C LEU A 45 3.17 3.83 -5.14
N ILE A 46 4.20 4.56 -5.55
CA ILE A 46 4.07 5.75 -6.40
C ILE A 46 4.11 5.26 -7.85
N VAL A 47 3.08 5.63 -8.61
CA VAL A 47 2.95 5.30 -10.03
C VAL A 47 3.22 6.56 -10.85
N ASP A 48 4.19 6.45 -11.75
CA ASP A 48 4.54 7.49 -12.71
C ASP A 48 4.52 6.94 -14.15
N ALA A 49 4.86 7.78 -15.13
CA ALA A 49 4.92 7.40 -16.53
C ALA A 49 5.99 6.33 -16.87
N LYS A 50 6.87 6.00 -15.91
CA LYS A 50 7.93 4.98 -16.06
C LYS A 50 7.58 3.67 -15.37
N THR A 51 6.50 3.65 -14.60
CA THR A 51 6.06 2.48 -13.84
C THR A 51 5.47 1.45 -14.80
N GLU A 52 6.04 0.25 -14.82
CA GLU A 52 5.55 -0.83 -15.68
C GLU A 52 4.22 -1.39 -15.15
N ASN A 53 3.29 -1.73 -16.06
CA ASN A 53 2.00 -2.33 -15.68
C ASN A 53 2.17 -3.58 -14.81
N ALA A 54 3.21 -4.39 -15.08
CA ALA A 54 3.51 -5.58 -14.29
C ALA A 54 3.82 -5.27 -12.81
N ALA A 55 4.41 -4.11 -12.51
CA ALA A 55 4.65 -3.67 -11.13
C ALA A 55 3.36 -3.24 -10.42
N ILE A 56 2.42 -2.64 -11.16
CA ILE A 56 1.10 -2.26 -10.64
C ILE A 56 0.27 -3.51 -10.34
N GLU A 57 0.28 -4.49 -11.26
CA GLU A 57 -0.40 -5.78 -11.09
C GLU A 57 0.16 -6.54 -9.88
N ALA A 58 1.48 -6.64 -9.76
CA ALA A 58 2.13 -7.30 -8.63
C ALA A 58 1.87 -6.63 -7.26
N ALA A 59 1.55 -5.33 -7.25
CA ALA A 59 1.18 -4.61 -6.03
C ALA A 59 -0.31 -4.74 -5.68
N PHE A 60 -1.15 -5.13 -6.64
CA PHE A 60 -2.60 -5.25 -6.48
C PHE A 60 -3.03 -6.65 -6.01
N ASP A 61 -2.30 -7.70 -6.42
CA ASP A 61 -2.52 -9.10 -6.01
C ASP A 61 -2.27 -9.36 -4.50
#